data_AF-A0A7Y7C956-F1
#
_entry.id   AF-A0A7Y7C956-F1
#
_cell.length_a   1.000
_cell.length_b   1.000
_cell.length_c   1.000
_cell.angle_alpha   90.00
_cell.angle_beta   90.00
_cell.angle_gamma   90.00
#
_symmetry.space_group_name_H-M   'P 1'
#
loop_
_entity.id
_entity.type
_entity.pdbx_description
1 polymer ?
#
loop_
_entity_poly.entity_id
_entity_poly.type
_entity_poly.pdbx_seq_one_letter_code
_entity_poly.pdbx_strand_id
1 'polypeptide(L)'
;MKKVVRVEPLPEELRGGKVGLLDVLRWSRGQLLKGRGLWYVAGGDRVDSLVSFIHGWCAHNVFNEGSDPEWHRFELWLRDVKGEFPGEGWHVKFLADCEGNHERAAMKFLDFVEEFVTQVPKE
;
A
#
# COMPACT_ATOMS: atom_id res chain seq x y z
N MET A 1 4.37 -27.06 -17.82
CA MET A 1 2.96 -26.68 -17.56
C MET A 1 2.79 -25.19 -17.83
N LYS A 2 1.97 -24.78 -18.81
CA LYS A 2 1.51 -23.38 -18.89
C LYS A 2 0.56 -23.18 -17.72
N LYS A 3 0.96 -22.44 -16.68
CA LYS A 3 -0.01 -21.92 -15.71
C LYS A 3 -0.95 -21.02 -16.51
N VAL A 4 -2.17 -21.49 -16.75
CA VAL A 4 -3.26 -20.62 -17.16
C VAL A 4 -3.56 -19.77 -15.93
N VAL A 5 -2.84 -18.66 -15.80
CA VAL A 5 -3.19 -17.64 -14.81
C VAL A 5 -4.53 -17.10 -15.30
N ARG A 6 -5.61 -17.48 -14.62
CA ARG A 6 -6.92 -16.89 -14.84
C ARG A 6 -6.74 -15.39 -14.62
N VAL A 7 -6.83 -14.61 -15.70
CA VAL A 7 -6.78 -13.16 -15.61
C VAL A 7 -8.03 -12.75 -14.86
N GLU A 8 -7.87 -12.40 -13.59
CA GLU A 8 -8.96 -11.84 -12.82
C GLU A 8 -9.20 -10.39 -13.29
N PRO A 9 -10.47 -10.00 -13.49
CA PRO A 9 -10.76 -8.63 -13.87
C PRO A 9 -10.37 -7.70 -12.73
N LEU A 10 -10.04 -6.45 -13.08
CA LEU A 10 -9.84 -5.40 -12.08
C LEU A 10 -11.03 -5.36 -11.11
N PRO A 11 -10.78 -5.22 -9.79
CA PRO A 11 -11.83 -5.00 -8.81
C PRO A 11 -12.76 -3.88 -9.24
N GLU A 12 -14.06 -4.06 -9.05
CA GLU A 12 -15.08 -3.11 -9.50
C GLU A 12 -14.84 -1.70 -8.93
N GLU A 13 -14.35 -1.62 -7.69
CA GLU A 13 -14.07 -0.38 -6.97
C GLU A 13 -12.91 0.43 -7.58
N LEU A 14 -12.07 -0.21 -8.40
CA LEU A 14 -10.92 0.41 -9.06
C LEU A 14 -11.18 0.68 -10.56
N ARG A 15 -12.40 0.41 -11.05
CA ARG A 15 -12.75 0.65 -12.45
C ARG A 15 -13.10 2.12 -12.69
N GLY A 16 -12.94 2.58 -13.92
CA GLY A 16 -13.45 3.88 -14.37
C GLY A 16 -12.43 5.02 -14.42
N GLY A 17 -11.15 4.77 -14.13
CA GLY A 17 -10.11 5.79 -14.22
C GLY A 17 -8.69 5.23 -14.14
N LYS A 18 -7.70 6.14 -14.11
CA LYS A 18 -6.30 5.78 -13.81
C LYS A 18 -6.21 5.40 -12.33
N VAL A 19 -5.73 4.21 -12.05
CA VAL A 19 -5.54 3.70 -10.69
C VAL A 19 -4.17 4.14 -10.17
N GLY A 20 -4.13 4.85 -9.04
CA GLY A 20 -2.90 5.22 -8.34
C GLY A 20 -2.54 4.20 -7.25
N LEU A 21 -1.32 4.30 -6.71
CA LEU A 21 -0.86 3.42 -5.64
C LEU A 21 -1.74 3.53 -4.39
N LEU A 22 -2.15 4.76 -4.02
CA LEU A 22 -3.01 4.96 -2.85
C LEU A 22 -4.39 4.29 -3.03
N ASP A 23 -4.95 4.25 -4.23
CA ASP A 23 -6.22 3.54 -4.49
C ASP A 23 -6.06 2.05 -4.23
N VAL A 24 -4.96 1.46 -4.70
CA VAL A 24 -4.67 0.02 -4.50
C VAL A 24 -4.39 -0.29 -3.03
N LEU A 25 -3.70 0.59 -2.31
CA LEU A 25 -3.44 0.43 -0.88
C LEU A 25 -4.73 0.55 -0.05
N ARG A 26 -5.64 1.49 -0.39
CA ARG A 26 -6.98 1.55 0.23
C ARG A 26 -7.80 0.30 -0.06
N TRP A 27 -7.76 -0.20 -1.29
CA TRP A 27 -8.40 -1.46 -1.62
C TRP A 27 -7.81 -2.62 -0.80
N SER A 28 -6.48 -2.66 -0.66
CA SER A 28 -5.77 -3.67 0.13
C SER A 28 -6.19 -3.65 1.59
N ARG A 29 -6.31 -2.46 2.18
CA ARG A 29 -6.89 -2.24 3.52
C ARG A 29 -8.28 -2.87 3.64
N GLY A 30 -9.14 -2.61 2.65
CA GLY A 30 -10.47 -3.20 2.58
C GLY A 30 -10.47 -4.72 2.54
N GLN A 31 -9.47 -5.36 1.93
CA GLN A 31 -9.34 -6.82 1.93
C GLN A 31 -8.93 -7.36 3.30
N LEU A 32 -7.98 -6.70 3.97
CA LEU A 32 -7.55 -7.08 5.32
C LEU A 32 -8.69 -6.95 6.33
N LEU A 33 -9.48 -5.87 6.25
CA LEU A 33 -10.68 -5.70 7.08
C LEU A 33 -11.74 -6.78 6.85
N LYS A 34 -11.77 -7.39 5.65
CA LYS A 34 -12.64 -8.56 5.35
C LYS A 34 -12.05 -9.88 5.85
N GLY A 35 -10.94 -9.85 6.58
CA GLY A 35 -10.24 -11.04 7.09
C GLY A 35 -9.36 -11.76 6.06
N ARG A 36 -9.02 -11.10 4.94
CA ARG A 36 -8.02 -11.64 4.00
C ARG A 36 -6.61 -11.40 4.57
N GLY A 37 -5.75 -12.41 4.47
CA GLY A 37 -4.36 -12.28 4.90
C GLY A 37 -3.53 -11.39 3.96
N LEU A 38 -2.37 -10.94 4.45
CA LEU A 38 -1.46 -10.08 3.71
C LEU A 38 -0.95 -10.71 2.41
N TRP A 39 -0.81 -12.04 2.38
CA TRP A 39 -0.48 -12.80 1.16
C TRP A 39 -1.41 -12.51 -0.02
N TYR A 40 -2.68 -12.21 0.25
CA TYR A 40 -3.68 -11.98 -0.79
C TYR A 40 -3.39 -10.70 -1.60
N VAL A 41 -2.86 -9.67 -0.92
CA VAL A 41 -2.62 -8.34 -1.52
C VAL A 41 -1.17 -8.13 -1.92
N ALA A 42 -0.23 -8.71 -1.17
CA ALA A 42 1.20 -8.44 -1.32
C ALA A 42 2.04 -9.70 -1.67
N GLY A 43 1.40 -10.86 -1.85
CA GLY A 43 2.08 -12.11 -2.21
C GLY A 43 2.87 -12.79 -1.09
N GLY A 44 2.87 -12.23 0.13
CA GLY A 44 3.43 -12.85 1.34
C GLY A 44 2.83 -12.29 2.63
N ASP A 45 3.06 -12.99 3.75
CA ASP A 45 2.44 -12.70 5.06
C ASP A 45 3.24 -11.76 5.97
N ARG A 46 4.32 -11.19 5.45
CA ARG A 46 5.17 -10.24 6.17
C ARG A 46 4.96 -8.82 5.67
N VAL A 47 5.05 -7.84 6.57
CA VAL A 47 5.00 -6.40 6.23
C VAL A 47 6.01 -6.03 5.13
N ASP A 48 7.15 -6.71 5.07
CA ASP A 48 8.17 -6.56 4.03
C ASP A 48 7.65 -6.92 2.63
N SER A 49 6.65 -7.80 2.53
CA SER A 49 5.98 -8.15 1.26
C SER A 49 5.19 -6.95 0.76
N LEU A 50 4.53 -6.20 1.66
CA LEU A 50 3.82 -4.97 1.30
C LEU A 50 4.80 -3.86 0.87
N VAL A 51 5.94 -3.75 1.55
CA VAL A 51 7.02 -2.84 1.13
C VAL A 51 7.53 -3.21 -0.27
N SER A 52 7.77 -4.50 -0.51
CA SER A 52 8.24 -5.00 -1.81
C SER A 52 7.22 -4.75 -2.91
N PHE A 53 5.93 -4.91 -2.61
CA PHE A 53 4.83 -4.58 -3.51
C PHE A 53 4.83 -3.08 -3.89
N ILE A 54 4.94 -2.19 -2.89
CA ILE A 54 5.02 -0.73 -3.09
C ILE A 54 6.22 -0.37 -3.95
N HIS A 55 7.41 -0.89 -3.62
CA HIS A 55 8.62 -0.63 -4.41
C HIS A 55 8.49 -1.15 -5.85
N GLY A 56 7.88 -2.32 -6.05
CA GLY A 56 7.58 -2.86 -7.37
C GLY A 56 6.68 -1.94 -8.19
N TRP A 57 5.64 -1.39 -7.57
CA TRP A 57 4.75 -0.41 -8.21
C TRP A 57 5.49 0.89 -8.57
N CYS A 58 6.27 1.44 -7.65
CA CYS A 58 7.07 2.64 -7.90
C CYS A 58 8.09 2.43 -9.03
N ALA A 59 8.78 1.28 -9.04
CA ALA A 59 9.69 0.92 -10.11
C ALA A 59 8.96 0.78 -11.46
N HIS A 60 7.79 0.12 -11.47
CA HIS A 60 6.96 0.02 -12.67
C HIS A 60 6.61 1.40 -13.23
N ASN A 61 6.21 2.35 -12.39
CA ASN A 61 5.92 3.72 -12.82
C ASN A 61 7.16 4.38 -13.45
N VAL A 62 8.32 4.29 -12.81
CA VAL A 62 9.57 4.85 -13.35
C VAL A 62 9.90 4.26 -14.72
N PHE A 63 9.85 2.94 -14.89
CA PHE A 63 10.18 2.28 -16.16
C PHE A 63 9.19 2.55 -17.29
N ASN A 64 7.96 2.99 -16.96
CA ASN A 64 6.92 3.31 -17.94
C ASN A 64 6.65 4.81 -18.03
N GLU A 65 7.58 5.65 -17.55
CA GLU A 65 7.46 7.12 -17.56
C GLU A 65 6.17 7.64 -16.89
N GLY A 66 5.62 6.82 -15.99
CA GLY A 66 4.47 7.16 -15.16
C GLY A 66 4.89 8.00 -13.96
N SER A 67 3.99 8.86 -13.51
CA SER A 67 4.10 9.55 -12.24
C SER A 67 2.92 9.23 -11.34
N ASP A 68 3.20 9.22 -10.04
CA ASP A 68 2.21 9.13 -8.96
C ASP A 68 2.49 10.24 -7.93
N PRO A 69 2.08 11.50 -8.23
CA PRO A 69 2.33 12.64 -7.34
C PRO A 69 1.64 12.49 -5.98
N GLU A 70 0.51 11.79 -5.93
CA GLU A 70 -0.24 11.53 -4.70
C GLU A 70 0.54 10.60 -3.76
N TRP A 71 1.16 9.55 -4.30
CA TRP A 71 2.09 8.73 -3.51
C TRP A 71 3.21 9.56 -2.89
N HIS A 72 3.83 10.46 -3.66
CA HIS A 72 4.90 11.31 -3.15
C HIS A 72 4.42 12.24 -2.03
N ARG A 73 3.23 12.84 -2.18
CA ARG A 73 2.61 13.68 -1.14
C ARG A 73 2.34 12.88 0.14
N PHE A 74 1.87 11.64 0.00
CA PHE A 74 1.67 10.74 1.14
C PHE A 74 2.98 10.43 1.88
N GLU A 75 4.06 10.12 1.15
CA GLU A 75 5.38 9.86 1.78
C GLU A 75 5.89 11.08 2.58
N LEU A 76 5.79 12.27 1.99
CA LEU A 76 6.15 13.51 2.66
C LEU A 76 5.27 13.77 3.89
N TRP A 77 3.97 13.57 3.79
CA TRP A 77 3.05 13.72 4.92
C TRP A 77 3.35 12.74 6.05
N LEU A 78 3.58 11.46 5.72
CA LEU A 78 3.91 10.43 6.72
C LEU A 78 5.23 10.74 7.44
N ARG A 79 6.21 11.28 6.72
CA ARG A 79 7.51 11.69 7.27
C ARG A 79 7.42 12.98 8.08
N ASP A 80 6.94 14.06 7.48
CA ASP A 80 7.09 15.42 7.98
C ASP A 80 5.95 15.85 8.91
N VAL A 81 4.74 15.32 8.69
CA VAL A 81 3.56 15.68 9.50
C VAL A 81 3.33 14.65 10.61
N LYS A 82 3.39 13.35 10.27
CA LYS A 82 3.15 12.29 11.25
C LYS A 82 4.41 11.90 12.02
N GLY A 83 5.59 12.09 11.44
CA GLY A 83 6.85 11.63 12.05
C GLY A 83 6.97 10.10 12.09
N GLU A 84 6.23 9.40 11.23
CA GLU A 84 6.08 7.94 11.26
C GLU A 84 6.91 7.24 10.16
N PHE A 85 7.75 7.99 9.46
CA PHE A 85 8.68 7.48 8.44
C PHE A 85 10.14 7.79 8.84
N PRO A 86 10.71 7.07 9.83
CA PRO A 86 12.12 7.22 10.19
C PRO A 86 13.05 6.69 9.08
N GLY A 87 14.35 7.00 9.17
CA GLY A 87 15.34 6.66 8.13
C GLY A 87 15.50 5.15 7.85
N GLU A 88 15.20 4.29 8.84
CA GLU A 88 15.13 2.83 8.70
C GLU A 88 13.87 2.33 7.96
N GLY A 89 12.89 3.21 7.74
CA GLY A 89 11.62 2.91 7.09
C GLY A 89 10.47 2.65 8.06
N TRP A 90 9.26 3.03 7.65
CA TRP A 90 8.04 2.86 8.45
C TRP A 90 7.78 1.40 8.86
N HIS A 91 8.12 0.44 8.00
CA HIS A 91 7.84 -0.99 8.20
C HIS A 91 8.63 -1.58 9.38
N VAL A 92 9.87 -1.14 9.58
CA VAL A 92 10.70 -1.54 10.73
C VAL A 92 10.10 -0.99 12.02
N LYS A 93 9.81 0.32 12.03
CA LYS A 93 9.20 0.98 13.19
C LYS A 93 7.85 0.38 13.55
N PHE A 94 6.95 0.21 12.58
CA PHE A 94 5.60 -0.31 12.85
C PHE A 94 5.63 -1.77 13.28
N LEU A 95 6.57 -2.56 12.78
CA LEU A 95 6.76 -3.93 13.27
C LEU A 95 7.18 -3.95 14.74
N ALA A 96 8.08 -3.05 15.15
CA ALA A 96 8.46 -2.89 16.55
C ALA A 96 7.29 -2.40 17.42
N ASP A 97 6.58 -1.36 16.99
CA ASP A 97 5.39 -0.81 17.68
C ASP A 97 4.27 -1.87 17.83
N CYS A 98 4.22 -2.85 16.91
CA CYS A 98 3.23 -3.93 16.91
C CYS A 98 3.76 -5.25 17.50
N GLU A 99 4.85 -5.23 18.26
CA GLU A 99 5.40 -6.41 18.95
C GLU A 99 5.74 -7.57 18.00
N GLY A 100 6.21 -7.26 16.78
CA GLY A 100 6.52 -8.26 15.75
C GLY A 100 5.31 -8.78 14.98
N ASN A 101 4.11 -8.25 15.21
CA ASN A 101 2.92 -8.63 14.46
C ASN A 101 2.88 -7.93 13.09
N HIS A 102 3.22 -8.69 12.05
CA HIS A 102 3.28 -8.19 10.67
C HIS A 102 1.93 -7.70 10.12
N GLU A 103 0.83 -8.39 10.41
CA GLU A 103 -0.49 -7.99 9.93
C GLU A 103 -0.93 -6.66 10.56
N ARG A 104 -0.73 -6.51 11.88
CA ARG A 104 -0.98 -5.23 12.59
C ARG A 104 -0.08 -4.11 12.09
N ALA A 105 1.19 -4.38 11.82
CA ALA A 105 2.12 -3.39 11.28
C ALA A 105 1.72 -2.92 9.89
N ALA A 106 1.32 -3.84 9.01
CA ALA A 106 0.80 -3.51 7.69
C ALA A 106 -0.52 -2.75 7.78
N MET A 107 -1.45 -3.18 8.65
CA MET A 107 -2.73 -2.50 8.86
C MET A 107 -2.53 -1.08 9.38
N LYS A 108 -1.58 -0.85 10.30
CA LYS A 108 -1.21 0.51 10.79
C LYS A 108 -0.78 1.43 9.63
N PHE A 109 0.04 0.94 8.71
CA PHE A 109 0.43 1.70 7.53
C PHE A 109 -0.76 1.99 6.61
N LEU A 110 -1.60 0.99 6.37
CA LEU A 110 -2.79 1.13 5.53
C LEU A 110 -3.84 2.07 6.16
N ASP A 111 -3.94 2.14 7.48
CA ASP A 111 -4.77 3.12 8.18
C ASP A 111 -4.27 4.56 7.97
N PHE A 112 -2.95 4.79 7.92
CA PHE A 112 -2.41 6.09 7.55
C PHE A 112 -2.70 6.46 6.09
N VAL A 113 -2.72 5.49 5.18
CA VAL A 113 -3.14 5.72 3.79
C VAL A 113 -4.61 6.17 3.75
N GLU A 114 -5.50 5.48 4.47
CA GLU A 114 -6.91 5.88 4.56
C GLU A 114 -7.08 7.26 5.20
N GLU A 115 -6.35 7.52 6.28
CA GLU A 115 -6.33 8.82 6.95
C GLU A 115 -5.93 9.94 5.97
N PHE A 116 -4.83 9.78 5.24
CA PHE A 116 -4.36 10.79 4.30
C PHE A 116 -5.40 11.07 3.21
N VAL A 117 -5.93 10.02 2.59
CA VAL A 117 -6.89 10.17 1.48
C VAL A 117 -8.23 10.75 1.93
N THR A 118 -8.63 10.56 3.19
CA THR A 118 -9.85 11.17 3.74
C THR A 118 -9.66 12.62 4.20
N GLN A 119 -8.42 13.04 4.50
CA GLN A 119 -8.10 14.41 4.91
C GLN A 119 -7.90 15.37 3.75
N VAL A 120 -7.40 14.89 2.61
CA VAL A 120 -7.13 15.73 1.43
C VAL A 120 -8.41 15.87 0.59
N PRO A 121 -9.00 17.08 0.45
CA PRO A 121 -10.06 17.30 -0.52
C PRO A 121 -9.53 16.98 -1.92
N LYS A 122 -10.25 16.16 -2.68
CA LYS A 122 -9.97 15.98 -4.11
C LYS A 122 -10.33 17.30 -4.81
N GLU A 123 -9.32 18.03 -5.30
CA GLU A 123 -9.48 19.20 -6.17
C GLU A 123 -10.10 18.82 -7.52
#